data_AF-A0A2H0BV30-F1
#
_entry.id   AF-A0A2H0BV30-F1
#
_cell.length_a   1.000
_cell.length_b   1.000
_cell.length_c   1.000
_cell.angle_alpha   90.00
_cell.angle_beta   90.00
_cell.angle_gamma   90.00
#
_symmetry.space_group_name_H-M   'P 1'
#
loop_
_entity.id
_entity.type
_entity.pdbx_description
1 polymer ?
#
loop_
_entity_poly.entity_id
_entity_poly.type
_entity_poly.pdbx_seq_one_letter_code
_entity_poly.pdbx_strand_id
1 'polypeptide(L)'
;MKQMKLFRNIILYLVSFLLPVFFLPAVFGDSIGIPKLLVLLVGNVGLLLFWAYEVYRTGSLRWMSTSFDMPLLALAVSYIAGAIFASSNTIGSLLSPAAAGAMLMLILFYILVVQTKAIVSKQSDIHMFHGLPIEANADKLPIARFVTMISNSDYALVNGLLHGALVVAVWNLINVGMELANFSYTTNIGQVTLQFPLSQLSPLGDVISQAVFLLIVLAYLLLNLPKRGLFGYICLAILSLGIIGTGYVLSQVSPFPLLPFKFGWIIAIESFKNAPIFGVGPDGFITAFTRYKPASINLTDYWTASFGLSSNMYFHLLTTVGILGLGSYLLLVRRVHVLFRHAEKNNKGILRVILGIFLIQLLIPFGMTLLFAQLVLLLEYGVKSSSPATKIKLVKISDAFNVD
;
A
#
# COMPACT_ATOMS: atom_id res chain seq x y z
N MET A 1 -21.35 -11.19 16.99
CA MET A 1 -21.00 -10.96 15.58
C MET A 1 -20.89 -9.48 15.22
N LYS A 2 -21.89 -8.62 15.50
CA LYS A 2 -21.86 -7.19 15.13
C LYS A 2 -20.66 -6.40 15.71
N GLN A 3 -20.36 -6.56 17.00
CA GLN A 3 -19.20 -5.89 17.63
C GLN A 3 -17.85 -6.38 17.08
N MET A 4 -17.77 -7.64 16.64
CA MET A 4 -16.54 -8.22 16.06
C MET A 4 -16.29 -7.72 14.64
N LYS A 5 -17.37 -7.64 13.83
CA LYS A 5 -17.33 -6.98 12.51
C LYS A 5 -16.87 -5.52 12.65
N LEU A 6 -17.37 -4.81 13.66
CA LEU A 6 -16.95 -3.44 13.97
C LEU A 6 -15.46 -3.34 14.29
N PHE A 7 -14.96 -4.14 15.24
CA PHE A 7 -13.55 -4.09 15.64
C PHE A 7 -12.60 -4.33 14.46
N ARG A 8 -12.86 -5.37 13.66
CA ARG A 8 -12.12 -5.64 12.43
C ARG A 8 -12.16 -4.44 11.47
N ASN A 9 -13.36 -3.92 11.21
CA ASN A 9 -13.53 -2.80 10.28
C ASN A 9 -12.79 -1.53 10.75
N ILE A 10 -12.73 -1.27 12.06
CA ILE A 10 -11.94 -0.16 12.61
C ILE A 10 -10.46 -0.36 12.29
N ILE A 11 -9.89 -1.55 12.54
CA ILE A 11 -8.48 -1.81 12.24
C ILE A 11 -8.21 -1.61 10.75
N LEU A 12 -9.03 -2.19 9.87
CA LEU A 12 -8.86 -2.06 8.42
C LEU A 12 -8.94 -0.61 7.94
N TYR A 13 -9.88 0.16 8.49
CA TYR A 13 -10.04 1.57 8.19
C TYR A 13 -8.82 2.37 8.67
N LEU A 14 -8.41 2.19 9.93
CA LEU A 14 -7.30 2.96 10.51
C LEU A 14 -5.98 2.69 9.79
N VAL A 15 -5.66 1.42 9.49
CA VAL A 15 -4.43 1.10 8.74
C VAL A 15 -4.46 1.73 7.36
N SER A 16 -5.57 1.59 6.62
CA SER A 16 -5.66 2.14 5.26
C SER A 16 -5.73 3.67 5.20
N PHE A 17 -6.24 4.32 6.24
CA PHE A 17 -6.26 5.78 6.39
C PHE A 17 -4.89 6.34 6.81
N LEU A 18 -4.25 5.72 7.80
CA LEU A 18 -3.00 6.22 8.38
C LEU A 18 -1.81 5.98 7.45
N LEU A 19 -1.74 4.87 6.72
CA LEU A 19 -0.56 4.54 5.92
C LEU A 19 -0.16 5.62 4.87
N PRO A 20 -1.09 6.29 4.16
CA PRO A 20 -0.74 7.42 3.29
C PRO A 20 -0.56 8.77 4.01
N VAL A 21 -1.05 8.93 5.24
CA VAL A 21 -1.11 10.23 5.95
C VAL A 21 -0.07 10.35 7.06
N PHE A 22 0.37 9.23 7.64
CA PHE A 22 1.14 9.20 8.87
C PHE A 22 2.64 9.38 8.60
N PHE A 23 3.21 10.42 9.20
CA PHE A 23 4.65 10.72 9.21
C PHE A 23 5.01 11.34 10.57
N LEU A 24 6.25 11.13 11.04
CA LEU A 24 6.72 11.58 12.36
C LEU A 24 8.12 12.23 12.23
N PRO A 25 8.21 13.53 11.88
CA PRO A 25 9.49 14.22 11.64
C PRO A 25 10.40 14.32 12.86
N ALA A 26 9.81 14.44 14.05
CA ALA A 26 10.53 14.77 15.26
C ALA A 26 10.99 13.55 16.08
N VAL A 27 10.57 12.34 15.72
CA VAL A 27 10.73 11.13 16.55
C VAL A 27 11.75 10.15 15.97
N PHE A 28 11.84 10.04 14.65
CA PHE A 28 12.67 9.04 13.97
C PHE A 28 13.66 9.71 13.00
N GLY A 29 14.83 9.09 12.82
CA GLY A 29 15.82 9.53 11.81
C GLY A 29 15.32 9.36 10.37
N ASP A 30 14.43 8.38 10.13
CA ASP A 30 13.57 8.32 8.95
C ASP A 30 12.15 8.72 9.37
N SER A 31 11.77 9.92 8.96
CA SER A 31 10.50 10.56 9.34
C SER A 31 9.27 10.00 8.61
N ILE A 32 9.45 9.18 7.57
CA ILE A 32 8.37 8.76 6.67
C ILE A 32 8.27 7.24 6.60
N GLY A 33 9.35 6.53 6.32
CA GLY A 33 9.31 5.09 6.08
C GLY A 33 9.03 4.30 7.34
N ILE A 34 9.79 4.53 8.42
CA ILE A 34 9.63 3.82 9.70
C ILE A 34 8.23 4.01 10.30
N PRO A 35 7.65 5.23 10.37
CA PRO A 35 6.27 5.41 10.84
C PRO A 35 5.24 4.60 10.05
N LYS A 36 5.39 4.49 8.73
CA LYS A 36 4.48 3.69 7.89
C LYS A 36 4.63 2.19 8.14
N LEU A 37 5.87 1.73 8.35
CA LEU A 37 6.14 0.36 8.74
C LEU A 37 5.50 0.02 10.09
N LEU A 38 5.57 0.93 11.06
CA LEU A 38 4.91 0.78 12.36
C LEU A 38 3.38 0.69 12.25
N VAL A 39 2.75 1.55 11.42
CA VAL A 39 1.31 1.46 11.16
C VAL A 39 0.93 0.07 10.63
N LEU A 40 1.71 -0.46 9.69
CA LEU A 40 1.44 -1.78 9.12
C LEU A 40 1.71 -2.91 10.12
N LEU A 41 2.76 -2.80 10.94
CA LEU A 41 3.07 -3.75 12.01
C LEU A 41 1.94 -3.80 13.05
N VAL A 42 1.52 -2.66 13.58
CA VAL A 42 0.42 -2.56 14.55
C VAL A 42 -0.88 -3.09 13.94
N GLY A 43 -1.14 -2.77 12.67
CA GLY A 43 -2.27 -3.31 11.92
C GLY A 43 -2.27 -4.83 11.82
N ASN A 44 -1.11 -5.41 11.47
CA ASN A 44 -0.92 -6.86 11.38
C ASN A 44 -1.11 -7.54 12.74
N VAL A 45 -0.50 -7.00 13.80
CA VAL A 45 -0.68 -7.54 15.16
C VAL A 45 -2.15 -7.48 15.57
N GLY A 46 -2.84 -6.36 15.34
CA GLY A 46 -4.26 -6.21 15.64
C GLY A 46 -5.13 -7.22 14.89
N LEU A 47 -4.89 -7.44 13.60
CA LEU A 47 -5.62 -8.41 12.79
C LEU A 47 -5.31 -9.85 13.21
N LEU A 48 -4.07 -10.16 13.56
CA LEU A 48 -3.64 -11.48 14.02
C LEU A 48 -4.31 -11.82 15.36
N LEU A 49 -4.30 -10.90 16.32
CA LEU A 49 -4.99 -11.06 17.61
C LEU A 49 -6.50 -11.24 17.42
N PHE A 50 -7.11 -10.45 16.52
CA PHE A 50 -8.51 -10.61 16.17
C PHE A 50 -8.81 -11.98 15.57
N TRP A 51 -7.98 -12.45 14.63
CA TRP A 51 -8.12 -13.74 14.00
C TRP A 51 -7.97 -14.89 15.01
N ALA A 52 -6.96 -14.82 15.89
CA ALA A 52 -6.74 -15.80 16.96
C ALA A 52 -7.92 -15.87 17.93
N TYR A 53 -8.46 -14.72 18.34
CA TYR A 53 -9.63 -14.64 19.22
C TYR A 53 -10.88 -15.28 18.59
N GLU A 54 -11.12 -15.02 17.29
CA GLU A 54 -12.22 -15.66 16.56
C GLU A 54 -12.05 -17.17 16.43
N VAL A 55 -10.83 -17.65 16.15
CA VAL A 55 -10.53 -19.10 16.07
C VAL A 55 -10.80 -19.77 17.42
N TYR A 56 -10.35 -19.16 18.52
CA TYR A 56 -10.62 -19.63 19.88
C TYR A 56 -12.12 -19.71 20.17
N ARG A 57 -12.87 -18.64 19.85
CA ARG A 57 -14.31 -18.58 20.10
C ARG A 57 -15.11 -19.56 19.25
N THR A 58 -14.75 -19.71 17.97
CA THR A 58 -15.51 -20.55 17.03
C THR A 58 -15.13 -22.04 17.10
N GLY A 59 -13.99 -22.37 17.72
CA GLY A 59 -13.46 -23.73 17.78
C GLY A 59 -13.14 -24.33 16.40
N SER A 60 -13.02 -23.48 15.37
CA SER A 60 -12.75 -23.94 14.00
C SER A 60 -11.87 -22.94 13.28
N LEU A 61 -10.85 -23.45 12.60
CA LEU A 61 -10.05 -22.67 11.66
C LEU A 61 -10.82 -22.58 10.34
N ARG A 62 -11.10 -21.37 9.87
CA ARG A 62 -11.67 -21.15 8.52
C ARG A 62 -10.58 -20.63 7.61
N TRP A 63 -10.26 -21.41 6.59
CA TRP A 63 -9.27 -21.03 5.59
C TRP A 63 -9.96 -20.56 4.32
N MET A 64 -9.65 -19.34 3.89
CA MET A 64 -10.08 -18.81 2.59
C MET A 64 -8.85 -18.61 1.71
N SER A 65 -8.96 -19.07 0.47
CA SER A 65 -7.91 -18.86 -0.54
C SER A 65 -8.42 -17.96 -1.66
N THR A 66 -7.52 -17.12 -2.16
CA THR A 66 -7.74 -16.24 -3.29
C THR A 66 -6.88 -16.65 -4.48
N SER A 67 -7.21 -16.08 -5.64
CA SER A 67 -6.41 -16.23 -6.84
C SER A 67 -5.01 -15.60 -6.77
N PHE A 68 -4.70 -14.78 -5.76
CA PHE A 68 -3.42 -14.06 -5.64
C PHE A 68 -2.48 -14.64 -4.59
N ASP A 69 -2.93 -15.61 -3.78
CA ASP A 69 -2.12 -16.15 -2.67
C ASP A 69 -0.78 -16.71 -3.17
N MET A 70 -0.80 -17.55 -4.21
CA MET A 70 0.40 -18.20 -4.75
C MET A 70 1.45 -17.21 -5.27
N PRO A 71 1.13 -16.25 -6.17
CA PRO A 71 2.14 -15.30 -6.62
C PRO A 71 2.64 -14.38 -5.51
N LEU A 72 1.79 -14.01 -4.54
CA LEU A 72 2.23 -13.22 -3.37
C LEU A 72 3.14 -14.03 -2.44
N LEU A 73 2.85 -15.30 -2.20
CA LEU A 73 3.74 -16.18 -1.41
C LEU A 73 5.08 -16.41 -2.13
N ALA A 74 5.07 -16.61 -3.44
CA ALA A 74 6.31 -16.71 -4.23
C ALA A 74 7.15 -15.43 -4.14
N LEU A 75 6.50 -14.27 -4.10
CA LEU A 75 7.17 -12.97 -3.88
C LEU A 75 7.76 -12.91 -2.46
N ALA A 76 7.00 -13.28 -1.43
CA ALA A 76 7.48 -13.32 -0.04
C ALA A 76 8.73 -14.22 0.10
N VAL A 77 8.69 -15.43 -0.47
CA VAL A 77 9.82 -16.36 -0.43
C VAL A 77 11.03 -15.77 -1.15
N SER A 78 10.84 -15.13 -2.29
CA SER A 78 11.93 -14.45 -3.02
C SER A 78 12.58 -13.35 -2.18
N TYR A 79 11.78 -12.53 -1.49
CA TYR A 79 12.30 -11.47 -0.62
C TYR A 79 13.00 -12.00 0.63
N ILE A 80 12.48 -13.07 1.26
CA ILE A 80 13.15 -13.75 2.38
C ILE A 80 14.49 -14.33 1.93
N ALA A 81 14.50 -15.04 0.80
CA ALA A 81 15.72 -15.63 0.26
C ALA A 81 16.75 -14.55 -0.09
N GLY A 82 16.33 -13.44 -0.72
CA GLY A 82 17.21 -12.29 -0.96
C GLY A 82 17.75 -11.65 0.31
N ALA A 83 16.93 -11.53 1.36
CA ALA A 83 17.36 -10.99 2.65
C ALA A 83 18.37 -11.88 3.38
N ILE A 84 18.22 -13.20 3.27
CA ILE A 84 19.10 -14.18 3.94
C ILE A 84 20.40 -14.40 3.14
N PHE A 85 20.30 -14.58 1.82
CA PHE A 85 21.42 -15.03 1.00
C PHE A 85 22.19 -13.90 0.30
N ALA A 86 21.59 -12.71 0.12
CA ALA A 86 22.22 -11.61 -0.62
C ALA A 86 22.41 -10.32 0.19
N SER A 87 21.57 -10.04 1.19
CA SER A 87 21.70 -8.81 1.98
C SER A 87 22.98 -8.83 2.83
N SER A 88 23.71 -7.73 2.84
CA SER A 88 24.85 -7.51 3.75
C SER A 88 24.40 -7.45 5.22
N ASN A 89 23.18 -6.97 5.47
CA ASN A 89 22.55 -6.92 6.78
C ASN A 89 21.13 -7.48 6.70
N THR A 90 20.94 -8.73 7.09
CA THR A 90 19.63 -9.39 7.09
C THR A 90 18.64 -8.69 8.03
N ILE A 91 19.08 -8.31 9.23
CA ILE A 91 18.22 -7.64 10.22
C ILE A 91 17.82 -6.26 9.70
N GLY A 92 18.76 -5.50 9.15
CA GLY A 92 18.49 -4.21 8.51
C GLY A 92 17.47 -4.31 7.38
N SER A 93 17.59 -5.33 6.52
CA SER A 93 16.64 -5.58 5.43
C SER A 93 15.22 -5.92 5.92
N LEU A 94 15.09 -6.54 7.09
CA LEU A 94 13.79 -6.84 7.71
C LEU A 94 13.15 -5.64 8.42
N LEU A 95 13.95 -4.64 8.80
CA LEU A 95 13.47 -3.43 9.46
C LEU A 95 13.37 -2.22 8.52
N SER A 96 13.95 -2.31 7.32
CA SER A 96 13.94 -1.22 6.34
C SER A 96 12.56 -1.08 5.65
N PRO A 97 12.00 0.15 5.58
CA PRO A 97 10.73 0.45 4.91
C PRO A 97 10.74 0.23 3.39
N ALA A 98 11.92 0.13 2.77
CA ALA A 98 12.07 -0.08 1.33
C ALA A 98 12.47 -1.52 0.97
N ALA A 99 12.55 -2.42 1.95
CA ALA A 99 13.19 -3.73 1.80
C ALA A 99 12.25 -4.91 2.08
N ALA A 100 12.82 -6.03 2.57
CA ALA A 100 12.10 -7.27 2.83
C ALA A 100 11.01 -7.10 3.88
N GLY A 101 11.28 -6.36 4.95
CA GLY A 101 10.33 -6.11 6.03
C GLY A 101 9.00 -5.56 5.53
N ALA A 102 9.05 -4.47 4.76
CA ALA A 102 7.86 -3.84 4.20
C ALA A 102 7.07 -4.79 3.29
N MET A 103 7.75 -5.50 2.38
CA MET A 103 7.09 -6.44 1.47
C MET A 103 6.42 -7.60 2.23
N LEU A 104 7.11 -8.18 3.22
CA LEU A 104 6.56 -9.26 4.04
C LEU A 104 5.39 -8.80 4.89
N MET A 105 5.46 -7.61 5.47
CA MET A 105 4.34 -7.04 6.23
C MET A 105 3.13 -6.76 5.34
N LEU A 106 3.34 -6.34 4.08
CA LEU A 106 2.26 -6.15 3.11
C LEU A 106 1.59 -7.49 2.77
N ILE A 107 2.36 -8.52 2.48
CA ILE A 107 1.85 -9.85 2.15
C ILE A 107 1.18 -10.51 3.36
N LEU A 108 1.73 -10.33 4.57
CA LEU A 108 1.09 -10.77 5.81
C LEU A 108 -0.25 -10.05 6.01
N PHE A 109 -0.30 -8.74 5.79
CA PHE A 109 -1.53 -7.95 5.86
C PHE A 109 -2.57 -8.50 4.88
N TYR A 110 -2.17 -8.78 3.64
CA TYR A 110 -3.04 -9.40 2.63
C TYR A 110 -3.67 -10.70 3.17
N ILE A 111 -2.85 -11.63 3.65
CA ILE A 111 -3.31 -12.94 4.13
C ILE A 111 -4.27 -12.76 5.31
N LEU A 112 -3.91 -11.93 6.30
CA LEU A 112 -4.75 -11.68 7.48
C LEU A 112 -6.10 -11.06 7.12
N VAL A 113 -6.15 -10.13 6.16
CA VAL A 113 -7.44 -9.55 5.71
C VAL A 113 -8.32 -10.61 5.04
N VAL A 114 -7.74 -11.49 4.22
CA VAL A 114 -8.48 -12.60 3.60
C VAL A 114 -9.05 -13.54 4.67
N GLN A 115 -8.21 -13.97 5.63
CA GLN A 115 -8.65 -14.92 6.66
C GLN A 115 -9.69 -14.32 7.62
N THR A 116 -9.57 -13.05 7.99
CA THR A 116 -10.54 -12.39 8.88
C THR A 116 -11.90 -12.16 8.20
N LYS A 117 -11.96 -12.06 6.87
CA LYS A 117 -13.24 -12.02 6.14
C LYS A 117 -13.92 -13.39 6.06
N ALA A 118 -13.17 -14.47 5.93
CA ALA A 118 -13.67 -15.85 5.93
C ALA A 118 -14.51 -16.22 7.17
N ILE A 119 -14.17 -15.61 8.31
CA ILE A 119 -14.84 -15.84 9.59
C ILE A 119 -16.19 -15.11 9.64
N VAL A 120 -16.23 -13.87 9.15
CA VAL A 120 -17.39 -12.98 9.25
C VAL A 120 -18.45 -13.26 8.18
N SER A 121 -18.09 -13.83 7.02
CA SER A 121 -19.00 -14.04 5.89
C SER A 121 -19.98 -15.22 6.03
N LYS A 122 -20.60 -15.38 7.21
CA LYS A 122 -21.80 -16.22 7.30
C LYS A 122 -22.98 -15.37 6.78
N GLN A 123 -23.15 -15.39 5.45
CA GLN A 123 -24.34 -14.94 4.72
C GLN A 123 -24.73 -13.49 4.98
N SER A 124 -24.18 -12.57 4.19
CA SER A 124 -24.78 -11.26 3.99
C SER A 124 -24.74 -10.95 2.51
N ASP A 125 -25.92 -10.81 1.92
CA ASP A 125 -26.12 -10.37 0.55
C ASP A 125 -25.26 -9.14 0.26
N ILE A 126 -24.53 -9.23 -0.84
CA ILE A 126 -23.56 -8.24 -1.30
C ILE A 126 -24.35 -7.07 -1.88
N HIS A 127 -24.93 -6.26 -1.00
CA HIS A 127 -25.47 -4.97 -1.40
C HIS A 127 -24.32 -3.96 -1.44
N MET A 128 -23.95 -3.60 -2.66
CA MET A 128 -23.05 -2.49 -2.94
C MET A 128 -23.62 -1.19 -2.37
N PHE A 129 -22.80 -0.50 -1.57
CA PHE A 129 -22.87 0.94 -1.34
C PHE A 129 -24.31 1.49 -1.25
N HIS A 130 -24.99 1.25 -0.13
CA HIS A 130 -25.90 2.28 0.33
C HIS A 130 -25.03 3.47 0.75
N GLY A 131 -25.19 4.60 0.07
CA GLY A 131 -24.77 5.88 0.62
C GLY A 131 -25.26 5.99 2.07
N LEU A 132 -24.55 6.77 2.88
CA LEU A 132 -25.00 7.13 4.22
C LEU A 132 -26.52 7.36 4.15
N PRO A 133 -27.36 6.66 4.92
CA PRO A 133 -28.74 7.09 5.08
C PRO A 133 -28.65 8.45 5.76
N ILE A 134 -28.66 9.52 4.95
CA ILE A 134 -28.53 10.91 5.39
C ILE A 134 -29.71 11.25 6.31
N GLU A 135 -30.83 10.52 6.18
CA GLU A 135 -32.08 10.81 6.87
C GLU A 135 -32.22 10.10 8.23
N ALA A 136 -31.52 9.00 8.50
CA ALA A 136 -31.81 8.17 9.68
C ALA A 136 -30.97 8.47 10.95
N ASN A 137 -30.02 9.41 10.90
CA ASN A 137 -29.07 9.65 12.01
C ASN A 137 -28.66 11.13 12.17
N ALA A 138 -29.55 12.08 11.87
CA ALA A 138 -29.28 13.51 12.10
C ALA A 138 -29.01 13.82 13.59
N ASP A 139 -29.61 13.05 14.49
CA ASP A 139 -29.55 13.27 15.95
C ASP A 139 -28.31 12.64 16.62
N LYS A 140 -27.43 11.96 15.86
CA LYS A 140 -26.24 11.30 16.42
C LYS A 140 -25.02 12.20 16.33
N LEU A 141 -24.25 12.24 17.42
CA LEU A 141 -22.93 12.88 17.48
C LEU A 141 -22.07 12.48 16.26
N PRO A 142 -21.24 13.38 15.71
CA PRO A 142 -20.40 13.10 14.54
C PRO A 142 -19.58 11.81 14.67
N ILE A 143 -19.04 11.55 15.87
CA ILE A 143 -18.29 10.32 16.19
C ILE A 143 -19.19 9.08 16.08
N ALA A 144 -20.42 9.14 16.57
CA ALA A 144 -21.37 8.01 16.47
C ALA A 144 -21.79 7.75 15.00
N ARG A 145 -21.90 8.80 14.17
CA ARG A 145 -22.13 8.66 12.72
C ARG A 145 -20.93 8.01 12.02
N PHE A 146 -19.72 8.41 12.39
CA PHE A 146 -18.49 7.83 11.87
C PHE A 146 -18.32 6.35 12.26
N VAL A 147 -18.52 6.02 13.53
CA VAL A 147 -18.46 4.63 14.02
C VAL A 147 -19.51 3.77 13.33
N THR A 148 -20.74 4.26 13.14
CA THR A 148 -21.79 3.51 12.43
C THR A 148 -21.48 3.33 10.93
N MET A 149 -20.87 4.32 10.28
CA MET A 149 -20.36 4.21 8.91
C MET A 149 -19.30 3.10 8.79
N ILE A 150 -18.31 3.07 9.69
CA ILE A 150 -17.27 2.04 9.68
C ILE A 150 -17.86 0.67 10.00
N SER A 151 -18.72 0.59 11.01
CA SER A 151 -19.38 -0.64 11.49
C SER A 151 -20.11 -1.39 10.38
N ASN A 152 -20.88 -0.65 9.59
CA ASN A 152 -21.77 -1.21 8.59
C ASN A 152 -21.10 -1.37 7.21
N SER A 153 -19.92 -0.78 6.99
CA SER A 153 -19.26 -0.86 5.70
C SER A 153 -18.58 -2.21 5.46
N ASP A 154 -18.86 -2.86 4.34
CA ASP A 154 -18.05 -3.98 3.83
C ASP A 154 -16.74 -3.50 3.16
N TYR A 155 -16.60 -2.18 3.03
CA TYR A 155 -15.55 -1.47 2.30
C TYR A 155 -14.65 -0.63 3.21
N ALA A 156 -14.55 -0.95 4.51
CA ALA A 156 -13.78 -0.17 5.49
C ALA A 156 -12.35 0.16 5.02
N LEU A 157 -11.69 -0.82 4.39
CA LEU A 157 -10.33 -0.72 3.87
C LEU A 157 -10.21 0.26 2.67
N VAL A 158 -11.16 0.22 1.75
CA VAL A 158 -11.20 1.15 0.60
C VAL A 158 -11.59 2.55 1.05
N ASN A 159 -12.53 2.65 2.00
CA ASN A 159 -12.95 3.92 2.56
C ASN A 159 -11.78 4.59 3.30
N GLY A 160 -11.00 3.87 4.10
CA GLY A 160 -9.83 4.45 4.76
C GLY A 160 -8.81 4.96 3.74
N LEU A 161 -8.53 4.19 2.67
CA LEU A 161 -7.66 4.62 1.58
C LEU A 161 -8.16 5.90 0.89
N LEU A 162 -9.47 6.00 0.60
CA LEU A 162 -10.08 7.18 -0.01
C LEU A 162 -9.97 8.41 0.90
N HIS A 163 -10.31 8.29 2.19
CA HIS A 163 -10.19 9.41 3.13
C HIS A 163 -8.73 9.82 3.31
N GLY A 164 -7.79 8.87 3.34
CA GLY A 164 -6.36 9.17 3.36
C GLY A 164 -5.94 9.96 2.12
N ALA A 165 -6.40 9.57 0.93
CA ALA A 165 -6.15 10.32 -0.30
C ALA A 165 -6.77 11.72 -0.31
N LEU A 166 -7.97 11.90 0.25
CA LEU A 166 -8.57 13.22 0.40
C LEU A 166 -7.74 14.12 1.33
N VAL A 167 -7.25 13.59 2.45
CA VAL A 167 -6.36 14.32 3.35
C VAL A 167 -5.06 14.71 2.66
N VAL A 168 -4.44 13.78 1.92
CA VAL A 168 -3.22 14.07 1.13
C VAL A 168 -3.48 15.12 0.05
N ALA A 169 -4.61 15.05 -0.65
CA ALA A 169 -4.98 16.04 -1.66
C ALA A 169 -5.19 17.44 -1.05
N VAL A 170 -5.91 17.53 0.07
CA VAL A 170 -6.13 18.79 0.79
C VAL A 170 -4.81 19.36 1.32
N TRP A 171 -3.96 18.52 1.91
CA TRP A 171 -2.63 18.91 2.37
C TRP A 171 -1.82 19.55 1.23
N ASN A 172 -1.81 18.90 0.07
CA ASN A 172 -1.08 19.41 -1.09
C ASN A 172 -1.64 20.73 -1.61
N LEU A 173 -2.96 20.90 -1.62
CA LEU A 173 -3.59 22.16 -2.02
C LEU A 173 -3.22 23.31 -1.08
N ILE A 174 -3.16 23.04 0.23
CA ILE A 174 -2.71 24.01 1.23
C ILE A 174 -1.24 24.38 0.95
N ASN A 175 -0.36 23.40 0.72
CA ASN A 175 1.06 23.64 0.43
C ASN A 175 1.26 24.54 -0.80
N VAL A 176 0.60 24.21 -1.91
CA VAL A 176 0.66 25.02 -3.14
C VAL A 176 0.13 26.43 -2.90
N GLY A 177 -0.97 26.56 -2.17
CA GLY A 177 -1.56 27.86 -1.85
C GLY A 177 -0.63 28.75 -1.02
N MET A 178 0.07 28.18 -0.02
CA MET A 178 1.01 28.91 0.81
C MET A 178 2.28 29.31 0.04
N GLU A 179 2.77 28.43 -0.83
CA GLU A 179 3.91 28.72 -1.72
C GLU A 179 3.60 29.88 -2.66
N LEU A 180 2.43 29.85 -3.33
CA LEU A 180 1.97 30.94 -4.20
C LEU A 180 1.82 32.28 -3.44
N ALA A 181 1.53 32.21 -2.14
CA ALA A 181 1.38 33.38 -1.28
C ALA A 181 2.68 33.81 -0.55
N ASN A 182 3.81 33.12 -0.80
CA ASN A 182 5.08 33.30 -0.08
C ASN A 182 4.94 33.27 1.46
N PHE A 183 3.99 32.51 1.98
CA PHE A 183 3.77 32.40 3.42
C PHE A 183 4.62 31.29 4.03
N SER A 184 5.39 31.62 5.08
CA SER A 184 6.11 30.67 5.92
C SER A 184 5.51 30.65 7.33
N TYR A 185 5.24 29.46 7.88
CA TYR A 185 4.77 29.32 9.26
C TYR A 185 5.93 28.93 10.18
N THR A 186 6.20 29.80 11.17
CA THR A 186 7.15 29.51 12.25
C THR A 186 6.37 29.49 13.56
N THR A 187 6.42 28.39 14.30
CA THR A 187 5.84 28.30 15.64
C THR A 187 6.89 27.90 16.64
N ASN A 188 6.86 28.53 17.82
CA ASN A 188 7.77 28.23 18.91
C ASN A 188 7.01 27.37 19.94
N ILE A 189 7.52 26.18 20.21
CA ILE A 189 7.05 25.34 21.32
C ILE A 189 8.18 25.29 22.35
N GLY A 190 8.04 26.06 23.43
CA GLY A 190 9.11 26.23 24.42
C GLY A 190 10.33 26.93 23.82
N GLN A 191 11.52 26.34 23.97
CA GLN A 191 12.77 26.85 23.36
C GLN A 191 13.03 26.32 21.94
N VAL A 192 12.11 25.53 21.37
CA VAL A 192 12.26 24.95 20.03
C VAL A 192 11.46 25.76 19.02
N THR A 193 12.15 26.40 18.09
CA THR A 193 11.55 27.03 16.91
C THR A 193 11.31 25.97 15.84
N LEU A 194 10.04 25.63 15.63
CA LEU A 194 9.61 24.80 14.51
C LEU A 194 9.30 25.71 13.32
N GLN A 195 10.27 25.84 12.42
CA GLN A 195 10.01 26.33 11.07
C GLN A 195 9.45 25.18 10.23
N PHE A 196 8.24 25.35 9.72
CA PHE A 196 7.68 24.43 8.73
C PHE A 196 7.85 25.07 7.35
N PRO A 197 8.93 24.78 6.60
CA PRO A 197 8.95 25.04 5.18
C PRO A 197 7.95 24.07 4.53
N LEU A 198 6.71 24.50 4.40
CA LEU A 198 5.61 23.69 3.86
C LEU A 198 5.79 23.35 2.37
N SER A 199 6.80 23.96 1.71
CA SER A 199 7.16 23.74 0.31
C SER A 199 7.87 22.41 0.02
N GLN A 200 8.19 21.57 1.01
CA GLN A 200 8.95 20.33 0.78
C GLN A 200 8.35 19.06 1.39
N LEU A 201 7.23 19.14 2.11
CA LEU A 201 6.72 17.99 2.87
C LEU A 201 5.53 17.32 2.16
N SER A 202 5.83 16.29 1.37
CA SER A 202 4.81 15.32 0.94
C SER A 202 4.55 14.32 2.09
N PRO A 203 3.29 14.06 2.49
CA PRO A 203 2.97 12.99 3.44
C PRO A 203 3.41 11.60 2.94
N LEU A 204 3.51 11.45 1.61
CA LEU A 204 4.00 10.22 1.00
C LEU A 204 5.54 10.13 0.99
N GLY A 205 6.22 11.26 1.21
CA GLY A 205 7.68 11.39 1.23
C GLY A 205 8.26 11.91 -0.08
N ASP A 206 7.67 11.52 -1.21
CA ASP A 206 8.05 12.03 -2.52
C ASP A 206 6.84 12.43 -3.36
N VAL A 207 7.03 13.47 -4.17
CA VAL A 207 5.98 14.11 -4.98
C VAL A 207 5.46 13.18 -6.08
N ILE A 208 6.32 12.30 -6.62
CA ILE A 208 5.94 11.34 -7.67
C ILE A 208 4.97 10.29 -7.09
N SER A 209 5.31 9.69 -5.95
CA SER A 209 4.44 8.73 -5.26
C SER A 209 3.13 9.36 -4.84
N GLN A 210 3.13 10.62 -4.40
CA GLN A 210 1.90 11.35 -4.12
C GLN A 210 1.00 11.46 -5.36
N ALA A 211 1.55 11.87 -6.51
CA ALA A 211 0.79 12.00 -7.75
C ALA A 211 0.19 10.66 -8.18
N VAL A 212 1.00 9.59 -8.16
CA VAL A 212 0.57 8.23 -8.53
C VAL A 212 -0.48 7.71 -7.56
N PHE A 213 -0.32 7.94 -6.25
CA PHE A 213 -1.27 7.52 -5.24
C PHE A 213 -2.64 8.18 -5.45
N LEU A 214 -2.68 9.50 -5.64
CA LEU A 214 -3.91 10.22 -5.92
C LEU A 214 -4.56 9.76 -7.22
N LEU A 215 -3.75 9.49 -8.27
CA LEU A 215 -4.23 8.96 -9.54
C LEU A 215 -4.87 7.58 -9.39
N ILE A 216 -4.27 6.68 -8.61
CA ILE A 216 -4.82 5.35 -8.32
C ILE A 216 -6.19 5.46 -7.66
N VAL A 217 -6.31 6.30 -6.63
CA VAL A 217 -7.57 6.48 -5.89
C VAL A 217 -8.62 7.20 -6.74
N LEU A 218 -8.21 8.17 -7.56
CA LEU A 218 -9.09 8.83 -8.53
C LEU A 218 -9.64 7.83 -9.54
N ALA A 219 -8.79 7.00 -10.15
CA ALA A 219 -9.19 5.97 -11.10
C ALA A 219 -10.19 4.99 -10.46
N TYR A 220 -9.95 4.59 -9.21
CA TYR A 220 -10.88 3.76 -8.47
C TYR A 220 -12.23 4.46 -8.17
N LEU A 221 -12.21 5.75 -7.82
CA LEU A 221 -13.42 6.55 -7.59
C LEU A 221 -14.23 6.70 -8.89
N LEU A 222 -13.59 6.92 -10.04
CA LEU A 222 -14.22 7.02 -11.35
C LEU A 222 -14.97 5.74 -11.75
N LEU A 223 -14.45 4.56 -11.41
CA LEU A 223 -15.16 3.29 -11.65
C LEU A 223 -16.47 3.18 -10.87
N ASN A 224 -16.57 3.87 -9.73
CA ASN A 224 -17.68 3.77 -8.79
C ASN A 224 -18.57 5.03 -8.76
N LEU A 225 -18.28 6.00 -9.61
CA LEU A 225 -18.99 7.27 -9.79
C LEU A 225 -20.51 7.19 -9.86
N PRO A 226 -21.12 6.33 -10.72
CA PRO A 226 -22.57 6.34 -10.94
C PRO A 226 -23.38 6.00 -9.68
N LYS A 227 -22.72 5.62 -8.57
CA LYS A 227 -23.34 5.24 -7.30
C LYS A 227 -23.18 6.30 -6.20
N ARG A 228 -22.51 7.44 -6.44
CA ARG A 228 -21.97 8.27 -5.34
C ARG A 228 -22.62 9.64 -5.08
N GLY A 229 -23.71 10.01 -5.75
CA GLY A 229 -24.42 11.27 -5.50
C GLY A 229 -23.50 12.50 -5.49
N LEU A 230 -23.94 13.61 -4.88
CA LEU A 230 -23.15 14.87 -4.82
C LEU A 230 -21.78 14.68 -4.14
N PHE A 231 -21.72 13.88 -3.07
CA PHE A 231 -20.50 13.61 -2.32
C PHE A 231 -19.39 12.99 -3.18
N GLY A 232 -19.74 12.09 -4.12
CA GLY A 232 -18.79 11.51 -5.05
C GLY A 232 -18.12 12.53 -5.96
N TYR A 233 -18.90 13.50 -6.47
CA TYR A 233 -18.38 14.58 -7.32
C TYR A 233 -17.48 15.53 -6.55
N ILE A 234 -17.81 15.84 -5.29
CA ILE A 234 -16.94 16.65 -4.42
C ILE A 234 -15.59 15.94 -4.19
N CYS A 235 -15.61 14.63 -3.89
CA CYS A 235 -14.39 13.86 -3.74
C CYS A 235 -13.54 13.85 -5.02
N LEU A 236 -14.17 13.74 -6.19
CA LEU A 236 -13.46 13.82 -7.48
C LEU A 236 -12.80 15.18 -7.66
N ALA A 237 -13.51 16.27 -7.39
CA ALA A 237 -12.99 17.61 -7.53
C ALA A 237 -11.75 17.81 -6.64
N ILE A 238 -11.83 17.41 -5.37
CA ILE A 238 -10.71 17.49 -4.42
C ILE A 238 -9.51 16.66 -4.90
N LEU A 239 -9.72 15.40 -5.32
CA LEU A 239 -8.62 14.55 -5.80
C LEU A 239 -8.00 15.10 -7.09
N SER A 240 -8.81 15.62 -8.01
CA SER A 240 -8.34 16.18 -9.29
C SER A 240 -7.51 17.45 -9.04
N LEU A 241 -8.00 18.35 -8.19
CA LEU A 241 -7.25 19.54 -7.76
C LEU A 241 -5.95 19.15 -7.04
N GLY A 242 -5.98 18.13 -6.18
CA GLY A 242 -4.78 17.60 -5.52
C GLY A 242 -3.73 17.09 -6.50
N ILE A 243 -4.14 16.38 -7.56
CA ILE A 243 -3.24 15.91 -8.63
C ILE A 243 -2.66 17.10 -9.40
N ILE A 244 -3.48 18.08 -9.78
CA ILE A 244 -3.03 19.28 -10.48
C ILE A 244 -1.99 20.03 -9.64
N GLY A 245 -2.29 20.25 -8.36
CA GLY A 245 -1.35 20.87 -7.43
C GLY A 245 -0.05 20.07 -7.30
N THR A 246 -0.13 18.73 -7.27
CA THR A 246 1.07 17.89 -7.18
C THR A 246 1.90 17.99 -8.46
N GLY A 247 1.25 18.07 -9.63
CA GLY A 247 1.90 18.32 -10.91
C GLY A 247 2.58 19.68 -10.98
N TYR A 248 1.97 20.72 -10.39
CA TYR A 248 2.59 22.04 -10.26
C TYR A 248 3.88 21.96 -9.44
N VAL A 249 3.83 21.38 -8.23
CA VAL A 249 5.04 21.20 -7.38
C VAL A 249 6.10 20.41 -8.13
N LEU A 250 5.73 19.30 -8.78
CA LEU A 250 6.65 18.48 -9.55
C LEU A 250 7.32 19.23 -10.71
N SER A 251 6.60 20.17 -11.34
CA SER A 251 7.16 21.00 -12.43
C SER A 251 8.23 21.98 -11.97
N GLN A 252 8.27 22.31 -10.68
CA GLN A 252 9.28 23.17 -10.07
C GLN A 252 10.54 22.40 -9.63
N VAL A 253 10.49 21.06 -9.57
CA VAL A 253 11.62 20.23 -9.12
C VAL A 253 12.56 19.96 -10.30
N SER A 254 13.77 20.53 -10.24
CA SER A 254 14.84 20.29 -11.20
C SER A 254 16.16 19.92 -10.48
N PRO A 255 16.85 18.83 -10.88
CA PRO A 255 16.44 17.88 -11.91
C PRO A 255 15.26 17.01 -11.45
N PHE A 256 14.52 16.43 -12.39
CA PHE A 256 13.35 15.59 -12.10
C PHE A 256 13.74 14.44 -11.14
N PRO A 257 13.01 14.19 -10.04
CA PRO A 257 13.48 13.35 -8.94
C PRO A 257 13.30 11.84 -9.20
N LEU A 258 13.78 11.36 -10.36
CA LEU A 258 13.74 9.96 -10.77
C LEU A 258 15.02 9.60 -11.53
N LEU A 259 15.59 8.43 -11.24
CA LEU A 259 16.75 7.93 -11.96
C LEU A 259 16.41 7.79 -13.46
N PRO A 260 17.17 8.42 -14.39
CA PRO A 260 16.92 8.26 -15.81
C PRO A 260 16.95 6.79 -16.25
N PHE A 261 15.98 6.40 -17.08
CA PHE A 261 15.74 5.00 -17.48
C PHE A 261 16.99 4.27 -17.98
N LYS A 262 17.83 4.95 -18.78
CA LYS A 262 19.08 4.41 -19.30
C LYS A 262 20.00 3.92 -18.18
N PHE A 263 20.13 4.70 -17.10
CA PHE A 263 20.99 4.34 -15.97
C PHE A 263 20.38 3.23 -15.12
N GLY A 264 19.05 3.24 -14.92
CA GLY A 264 18.35 2.14 -14.26
C GLY A 264 18.51 0.80 -14.98
N TRP A 265 18.44 0.79 -16.31
CA TRP A 265 18.70 -0.40 -17.13
C TRP A 265 20.14 -0.91 -16.95
N ILE A 266 21.14 -0.03 -17.07
CA ILE A 266 22.56 -0.41 -16.92
C ILE A 266 22.80 -1.05 -15.55
N ILE A 267 22.33 -0.41 -14.48
CA ILE A 267 22.50 -0.93 -13.11
C ILE A 267 21.80 -2.28 -12.94
N ALA A 268 20.60 -2.44 -13.49
CA ALA A 268 19.86 -3.70 -13.39
C ALA A 268 20.56 -4.85 -14.13
N ILE A 269 21.09 -4.59 -15.33
CA ILE A 269 21.83 -5.59 -16.12
C ILE A 269 23.17 -5.92 -15.47
N GLU A 270 23.95 -4.93 -15.01
CA GLU A 270 25.21 -5.20 -14.30
C GLU A 270 24.98 -5.95 -12.99
N SER A 271 23.92 -5.62 -12.26
CA SER A 271 23.54 -6.37 -11.06
C SER A 271 23.13 -7.80 -11.40
N PHE A 272 22.35 -8.00 -12.46
CA PHE A 272 21.92 -9.33 -12.91
C PHE A 272 23.10 -10.22 -13.34
N LYS A 273 24.10 -9.67 -14.05
CA LYS A 273 25.31 -10.41 -14.42
C LYS A 273 26.08 -10.95 -13.21
N ASN A 274 26.13 -10.16 -12.14
CA ASN A 274 26.93 -10.48 -10.95
C ASN A 274 26.14 -11.27 -9.88
N ALA A 275 24.81 -11.06 -9.80
CA ALA A 275 23.94 -11.69 -8.81
C ALA A 275 22.56 -12.03 -9.42
N PRO A 276 22.49 -13.02 -10.33
CA PRO A 276 21.29 -13.25 -11.15
C PRO A 276 20.07 -13.74 -10.38
N ILE A 277 20.28 -14.57 -9.35
CA ILE A 277 19.19 -15.28 -8.66
C ILE A 277 18.51 -14.37 -7.64
N PHE A 278 19.28 -13.82 -6.70
CA PHE A 278 18.79 -13.07 -5.54
C PHE A 278 19.06 -11.56 -5.62
N GLY A 279 19.71 -11.08 -6.67
CA GLY A 279 20.12 -9.68 -6.78
C GLY A 279 21.12 -9.29 -5.69
N VAL A 280 21.22 -7.99 -5.42
CA VAL A 280 22.10 -7.44 -4.37
C VAL A 280 21.46 -7.42 -2.97
N GLY A 281 20.26 -7.96 -2.83
CA GLY A 281 19.46 -7.92 -1.60
C GLY A 281 18.36 -6.82 -1.63
N PRO A 282 17.20 -7.03 -0.95
CA PRO A 282 16.05 -6.13 -1.00
C PRO A 282 16.29 -4.66 -0.61
N ASP A 283 17.29 -4.39 0.25
CA ASP A 283 17.66 -3.03 0.69
C ASP A 283 18.90 -2.50 -0.08
N GLY A 284 19.45 -3.30 -0.99
CA GLY A 284 20.77 -3.09 -1.56
C GLY A 284 20.82 -2.16 -2.77
N PHE A 285 19.71 -1.52 -3.16
CA PHE A 285 19.69 -0.73 -4.41
C PHE A 285 20.71 0.40 -4.38
N ILE A 286 20.87 1.11 -3.26
CA ILE A 286 21.86 2.17 -3.11
C ILE A 286 23.30 1.65 -3.28
N THR A 287 23.55 0.42 -2.83
CA THR A 287 24.83 -0.27 -2.99
C THR A 287 25.07 -0.65 -4.45
N ALA A 288 24.05 -1.18 -5.15
CA ALA A 288 24.12 -1.44 -6.58
C ALA A 288 24.32 -0.15 -7.39
N PHE A 289 23.60 0.92 -7.03
CA PHE A 289 23.76 2.23 -7.64
C PHE A 289 25.21 2.70 -7.49
N THR A 290 25.76 2.70 -6.28
CA THR A 290 27.15 3.14 -6.02
C THR A 290 28.17 2.29 -6.78
N ARG A 291 27.95 0.97 -6.88
CA ARG A 291 28.86 0.04 -7.55
C ARG A 291 28.83 0.12 -9.07
N TYR A 292 27.63 0.26 -9.65
CA TYR A 292 27.41 0.16 -11.09
C TYR A 292 27.02 1.49 -11.76
N LYS A 293 27.13 2.62 -11.03
CA LYS A 293 26.91 3.99 -11.55
C LYS A 293 27.85 4.22 -12.75
N PRO A 294 27.31 4.37 -13.98
CA PRO A 294 28.16 4.56 -15.16
C PRO A 294 28.75 5.97 -15.17
N ALA A 295 30.00 6.13 -15.62
CA ALA A 295 30.68 7.42 -15.66
C ALA A 295 29.92 8.52 -16.43
N SER A 296 29.10 8.14 -17.42
CA SER A 296 28.29 9.07 -18.21
C SER A 296 27.27 9.88 -17.40
N ILE A 297 26.84 9.42 -16.22
CA ILE A 297 25.92 10.21 -15.38
C ILE A 297 26.59 11.47 -14.81
N ASN A 298 27.93 11.48 -14.71
CA ASN A 298 28.69 12.63 -14.24
C ASN A 298 28.67 13.79 -15.25
N LEU A 299 28.18 13.54 -16.47
CA LEU A 299 27.97 14.53 -17.52
C LEU A 299 26.53 15.06 -17.54
N THR A 300 25.72 14.75 -16.52
CA THR A 300 24.31 15.14 -16.42
C THR A 300 24.05 15.90 -15.13
N ASP A 301 22.87 16.52 -15.02
CA ASP A 301 22.42 17.22 -13.79
C ASP A 301 22.29 16.29 -12.57
N TYR A 302 22.37 14.97 -12.78
CA TYR A 302 22.30 13.94 -11.74
C TYR A 302 23.67 13.54 -11.16
N TRP A 303 24.75 14.26 -11.46
CA TRP A 303 26.10 13.84 -11.04
C TRP A 303 26.27 13.72 -9.51
N THR A 304 25.66 14.65 -8.75
CA THR A 304 25.60 14.64 -7.27
C THR A 304 24.46 13.80 -6.71
N ALA A 305 23.50 13.39 -7.54
CA ALA A 305 22.33 12.67 -7.07
C ALA A 305 22.67 11.24 -6.66
N SER A 306 22.01 10.78 -5.60
CA SER A 306 22.07 9.41 -5.11
C SER A 306 20.65 8.86 -5.02
N PHE A 307 20.42 7.69 -5.60
CA PHE A 307 19.09 7.12 -5.73
C PHE A 307 18.96 5.84 -4.91
N GLY A 308 17.96 5.81 -4.01
CA GLY A 308 17.59 4.62 -3.24
C GLY A 308 16.66 3.66 -3.99
N LEU A 309 16.11 4.08 -5.14
CA LEU A 309 15.21 3.28 -5.99
C LEU A 309 15.66 3.36 -7.45
N SER A 310 15.29 2.33 -8.23
CA SER A 310 15.58 2.30 -9.68
C SER A 310 14.64 3.21 -10.46
N SER A 311 14.84 3.30 -11.77
CA SER A 311 13.97 4.05 -12.67
C SER A 311 12.54 3.51 -12.72
N ASN A 312 12.34 2.22 -12.48
CA ASN A 312 11.03 1.57 -12.47
C ASN A 312 11.02 0.33 -11.57
N MET A 313 9.83 -0.21 -11.28
CA MET A 313 9.67 -1.34 -10.36
C MET A 313 10.35 -2.61 -10.86
N TYR A 314 10.34 -2.87 -12.16
CA TYR A 314 10.87 -4.11 -12.74
C TYR A 314 12.41 -4.14 -12.68
N PHE A 315 13.06 -3.02 -13.01
CA PHE A 315 14.50 -2.87 -12.86
C PHE A 315 14.90 -2.89 -11.39
N HIS A 316 14.09 -2.28 -10.52
CA HIS A 316 14.32 -2.34 -9.09
C HIS A 316 14.31 -3.79 -8.59
N LEU A 317 13.26 -4.56 -8.90
CA LEU A 317 13.15 -5.98 -8.53
C LEU A 317 14.29 -6.84 -9.09
N LEU A 318 14.67 -6.65 -10.36
CA LEU A 318 15.77 -7.38 -10.96
C LEU A 318 17.10 -7.07 -10.25
N THR A 319 17.30 -5.81 -9.85
CA THR A 319 18.50 -5.37 -9.14
C THR A 319 18.54 -5.95 -7.72
N THR A 320 17.44 -5.85 -6.97
CA THR A 320 17.43 -6.11 -5.52
C THR A 320 17.07 -7.54 -5.14
N VAL A 321 16.22 -8.22 -5.90
CA VAL A 321 15.73 -9.57 -5.60
C VAL A 321 15.96 -10.55 -6.77
N GLY A 322 16.64 -10.11 -7.83
CA GLY A 322 17.04 -10.94 -8.95
C GLY A 322 15.87 -11.52 -9.76
N ILE A 323 16.15 -12.58 -10.52
CA ILE A 323 15.16 -13.21 -11.39
C ILE A 323 14.05 -13.92 -10.62
N LEU A 324 14.29 -14.35 -9.38
CA LEU A 324 13.25 -14.95 -8.53
C LEU A 324 12.21 -13.90 -8.12
N GLY A 325 12.68 -12.74 -7.66
CA GLY A 325 11.81 -11.61 -7.33
C GLY A 325 11.04 -11.09 -8.55
N LEU A 326 11.75 -10.84 -9.66
CA LEU A 326 11.09 -10.40 -10.89
C LEU A 326 10.11 -11.45 -11.44
N GLY A 327 10.51 -12.72 -11.45
CA GLY A 327 9.68 -13.82 -11.95
C GLY A 327 8.40 -14.01 -11.14
N SER A 328 8.50 -14.01 -9.81
CA SER A 328 7.32 -14.08 -8.93
C SER A 328 6.40 -12.87 -9.09
N TYR A 329 6.97 -11.68 -9.32
CA TYR A 329 6.19 -10.49 -9.65
C TYR A 329 5.47 -10.61 -11.00
N LEU A 330 6.15 -11.12 -12.04
CA LEU A 330 5.55 -11.36 -13.35
C LEU A 330 4.45 -12.43 -13.31
N LEU A 331 4.54 -13.42 -12.40
CA LEU A 331 3.44 -14.36 -12.15
C LEU A 331 2.20 -13.64 -11.59
N LEU A 332 2.36 -12.64 -10.71
CA LEU A 332 1.26 -11.82 -10.23
C LEU A 332 0.62 -11.03 -11.38
N VAL A 333 1.42 -10.38 -12.23
CA VAL A 333 0.95 -9.65 -13.43
C VAL A 333 0.17 -10.58 -14.35
N ARG A 334 0.75 -11.75 -14.67
CA ARG A 334 0.12 -12.77 -15.50
C ARG A 334 -1.20 -13.24 -14.90
N ARG A 335 -1.25 -13.46 -13.58
CA ARG A 335 -2.47 -13.91 -12.90
C ARG A 335 -3.58 -12.88 -13.03
N VAL A 336 -3.29 -11.60 -12.81
CA VAL A 336 -4.27 -10.52 -13.00
C VAL A 336 -4.71 -10.43 -14.46
N HIS A 337 -3.80 -10.58 -15.43
CA HIS A 337 -4.16 -10.59 -16.85
C HIS A 337 -5.09 -11.77 -17.21
N VAL A 338 -4.79 -12.99 -16.74
CA VAL A 338 -5.64 -14.17 -16.95
C VAL A 338 -7.03 -13.95 -16.35
N LEU A 339 -7.12 -13.40 -15.13
CA LEU A 339 -8.40 -13.04 -14.52
C LEU A 339 -9.15 -12.00 -15.33
N PHE A 340 -8.48 -10.99 -15.89
CA PHE A 340 -9.11 -9.98 -16.74
C PHE A 340 -9.73 -10.58 -18.01
N ARG A 341 -9.06 -11.56 -18.63
CA ARG A 341 -9.56 -12.25 -19.83
C ARG A 341 -10.85 -13.02 -19.55
N HIS A 342 -10.98 -13.62 -18.37
CA HIS A 342 -12.11 -14.48 -17.99
C HIS A 342 -13.15 -13.80 -17.10
N ALA A 343 -12.89 -12.58 -16.62
CA ALA A 343 -13.80 -11.87 -15.73
C ALA A 343 -15.09 -11.45 -16.44
N GLU A 344 -16.20 -11.50 -15.72
CA GLU A 344 -17.47 -10.91 -16.16
C GLU A 344 -17.37 -9.38 -16.31
N LYS A 345 -18.26 -8.80 -17.13
CA LYS A 345 -18.27 -7.35 -17.45
C LYS A 345 -18.23 -6.45 -16.20
N ASN A 346 -18.94 -6.83 -15.14
CA ASN A 346 -18.99 -6.07 -13.87
C ASN A 346 -17.67 -6.09 -13.09
N ASN A 347 -16.83 -7.11 -13.27
CA ASN A 347 -15.56 -7.28 -12.55
C ASN A 347 -14.35 -6.79 -13.37
N LYS A 348 -14.51 -6.56 -14.68
CA LYS A 348 -13.43 -6.06 -15.54
C LYS A 348 -12.97 -4.65 -15.16
N GLY A 349 -13.83 -3.81 -14.58
CA GLY A 349 -13.49 -2.44 -14.21
C GLY A 349 -12.28 -2.35 -13.27
N ILE A 350 -12.37 -3.00 -12.10
CA ILE A 350 -11.28 -3.00 -11.11
C ILE A 350 -10.00 -3.65 -11.65
N LEU A 351 -10.13 -4.73 -12.42
CA LEU A 351 -8.98 -5.40 -13.04
C LEU A 351 -8.26 -4.51 -14.07
N ARG A 352 -8.98 -3.62 -14.79
CA ARG A 352 -8.34 -2.64 -15.68
C ARG A 352 -7.50 -1.65 -14.89
N VAL A 353 -7.98 -1.17 -13.74
CA VAL A 353 -7.22 -0.26 -12.88
C VAL A 353 -5.99 -0.97 -12.34
N ILE A 354 -6.11 -2.21 -11.85
CA ILE A 354 -4.97 -2.99 -11.37
C ILE A 354 -3.94 -3.22 -12.48
N LEU A 355 -4.37 -3.57 -13.70
CA LEU A 355 -3.47 -3.69 -14.86
C LEU A 355 -2.81 -2.36 -15.22
N GLY A 356 -3.56 -1.25 -15.17
CA GLY A 356 -3.03 0.10 -15.36
C GLY A 356 -1.93 0.44 -14.35
N ILE A 357 -2.08 0.02 -13.09
CA ILE A 357 -1.04 0.18 -12.06
C ILE A 357 0.24 -0.57 -12.43
N PHE A 358 0.14 -1.82 -12.90
CA PHE A 358 1.32 -2.57 -13.36
C PHE A 358 2.00 -1.94 -14.58
N LEU A 359 1.24 -1.23 -15.42
CA LEU A 359 1.80 -0.46 -16.54
C LEU A 359 2.52 0.81 -16.05
N ILE A 360 1.94 1.55 -15.10
CA ILE A 360 2.60 2.73 -14.49
C ILE A 360 3.94 2.33 -13.87
N GLN A 361 4.02 1.12 -13.29
CA GLN A 361 5.25 0.59 -12.71
C GLN A 361 6.38 0.31 -13.71
N LEU A 362 6.12 0.32 -15.02
CA LEU A 362 7.18 0.32 -16.04
C LEU A 362 7.91 1.67 -16.10
N LEU A 363 7.28 2.73 -15.59
CA LEU A 363 7.77 4.09 -15.64
C LEU A 363 8.31 4.59 -14.30
N ILE A 364 7.80 4.04 -13.17
CA ILE A 364 8.07 4.56 -11.83
C ILE A 364 8.25 3.40 -10.84
N PRO A 365 9.23 3.45 -9.92
CA PRO A 365 9.36 2.46 -8.85
C PRO A 365 8.25 2.66 -7.80
N PHE A 366 7.70 1.56 -7.28
CA PHE A 366 6.66 1.66 -6.27
C PHE A 366 7.25 1.47 -4.87
N GLY A 367 7.14 2.51 -4.05
CA GLY A 367 7.40 2.43 -2.61
C GLY A 367 6.27 1.73 -1.85
N MET A 368 6.47 1.52 -0.55
CA MET A 368 5.55 0.79 0.34
C MET A 368 4.10 1.30 0.27
N THR A 369 3.86 2.61 0.27
CA THR A 369 2.50 3.19 0.23
C THR A 369 1.77 2.88 -1.09
N LEU A 370 2.48 2.93 -2.22
CA LEU A 370 1.89 2.61 -3.53
C LEU A 370 1.62 1.11 -3.66
N LEU A 371 2.54 0.27 -3.19
CA LEU A 371 2.32 -1.18 -3.12
C LEU A 371 1.14 -1.52 -2.21
N PHE A 372 0.97 -0.82 -1.09
CA PHE A 372 -0.19 -0.95 -0.23
C PHE A 372 -1.50 -0.60 -0.97
N ALA A 373 -1.54 0.53 -1.68
CA ALA A 373 -2.73 0.91 -2.47
C ALA A 373 -3.07 -0.13 -3.55
N GLN A 374 -2.07 -0.69 -4.23
CA GLN A 374 -2.25 -1.79 -5.17
C GLN A 374 -2.79 -3.05 -4.47
N LEU A 375 -2.26 -3.38 -3.29
CA LEU A 375 -2.68 -4.53 -2.48
C LEU A 375 -4.13 -4.39 -2.01
N VAL A 376 -4.56 -3.19 -1.63
CA VAL A 376 -5.96 -2.87 -1.31
C VAL A 376 -6.89 -3.26 -2.46
N LEU A 377 -6.55 -2.90 -3.70
CA LEU A 377 -7.37 -3.22 -4.87
C LEU A 377 -7.34 -4.72 -5.21
N LEU A 378 -6.19 -5.37 -5.04
CA LEU A 378 -6.08 -6.83 -5.15
C LEU A 378 -6.94 -7.54 -4.11
N LEU A 379 -7.00 -7.04 -2.87
CA LEU A 379 -7.87 -7.58 -1.81
C LEU A 379 -9.35 -7.41 -2.16
N GLU A 380 -9.74 -6.24 -2.66
CA GLU A 380 -11.12 -5.97 -3.05
C GLU A 380 -11.61 -6.97 -4.12
N TYR A 381 -10.81 -7.21 -5.15
CA TYR A 381 -11.12 -8.21 -6.16
C TYR A 381 -11.02 -9.64 -5.60
N GLY A 382 -9.92 -9.95 -4.90
CA GLY A 382 -9.58 -11.30 -4.44
C GLY A 382 -10.61 -11.87 -3.47
N VAL A 383 -11.16 -11.04 -2.59
CA VAL A 383 -12.24 -11.42 -1.67
C VAL A 383 -13.56 -11.67 -2.41
N LYS A 384 -13.85 -10.91 -3.48
CA LYS A 384 -15.06 -11.14 -4.28
C LYS A 384 -14.99 -12.43 -5.08
N SER A 385 -13.78 -12.83 -5.48
CA SER A 385 -13.50 -14.01 -6.30
C SER A 385 -12.97 -15.21 -5.49
N SER A 386 -12.99 -15.16 -4.15
CA SER A 386 -12.41 -16.21 -3.32
C SER A 386 -13.28 -17.46 -3.28
N SER A 387 -12.64 -18.60 -3.02
CA SER A 387 -13.36 -19.85 -2.78
C SER A 387 -14.08 -19.82 -1.42
N PRO A 388 -15.17 -20.59 -1.24
CA PRO A 388 -15.82 -20.72 0.05
C PRO A 388 -14.82 -21.13 1.14
N ALA A 389 -14.97 -20.55 2.33
CA ALA A 389 -14.06 -20.84 3.42
C ALA A 389 -14.15 -22.33 3.82
N THR A 390 -13.02 -23.04 3.75
CA THR A 390 -12.94 -24.43 4.20
C THR A 390 -12.89 -24.44 5.73
N LYS A 391 -13.82 -25.14 6.37
CA LYS A 391 -13.92 -25.22 7.83
C LYS A 391 -13.16 -26.43 8.34
N ILE A 392 -12.09 -26.19 9.09
CA ILE A 392 -11.31 -27.21 9.78
C ILE A 392 -11.72 -27.17 11.25
N LYS A 393 -12.34 -28.24 11.76
CA LYS A 393 -12.68 -28.34 13.18
C LYS A 393 -11.40 -28.56 13.98
N LEU A 394 -11.24 -27.80 15.07
CA LEU A 394 -10.14 -28.01 16.00
C LEU A 394 -10.60 -29.03 17.04
N VAL A 395 -9.85 -30.12 17.20
CA VAL A 395 -10.06 -31.10 18.28
C VAL A 395 -9.41 -30.53 19.54
N LYS A 396 -10.15 -30.46 20.64
CA LYS A 396 -9.54 -30.10 21.93
C LYS A 396 -8.66 -31.25 22.38
N ILE A 397 -7.45 -30.92 22.82
CA ILE A 397 -6.47 -31.90 23.31
C ILE A 397 -7.05 -32.72 24.49
N SER A 398 -7.92 -32.12 25.32
CA SER A 398 -8.65 -32.82 26.40
C SER A 398 -9.50 -34.00 25.93
N ASP A 399 -10.03 -33.92 24.70
CA ASP A 399 -10.95 -34.92 24.16
C ASP A 399 -10.19 -36.05 23.45
N ALA A 400 -8.89 -35.85 23.17
CA ALA A 400 -8.01 -36.83 22.52
C ALA A 400 -7.33 -37.77 23.52
N PHE A 401 -7.29 -37.41 24.81
CA PHE A 401 -6.70 -38.22 25.89
C PHE A 401 -7.73 -38.95 26.76
N ASN A 402 -9.04 -38.78 26.50
CA ASN A 402 -10.12 -39.60 27.05
C ASN A 402 -10.42 -40.80 26.13
N VAL A 403 -9.39 -41.57 25.80
CA VAL A 403 -9.57 -42.91 25.25
C VAL A 403 -9.14 -43.86 26.37
N ASP A 404 -10.12 -44.51 26.96
CA ASP A 404 -10.01 -45.47 28.08
C ASP A 404 -8.97 -46.58 27.84
#